data_AF-A0A9P0N2I8-F1
#
_entry.id   AF-A0A9P0N2I8-F1
#
_cell.length_a   1.000
_cell.length_b   1.000
_cell.length_c   1.000
_cell.angle_alpha   90.00
_cell.angle_beta   90.00
_cell.angle_gamma   90.00
#
_symmetry.space_group_name_H-M   'P 1'
#
loop_
_entity.id
_entity.type
_entity.pdbx_description
1 polymer ?
#
loop_
_entity_poly.entity_id
_entity_poly.type
_entity_poly.pdbx_seq_one_letter_code
_entity_poly.pdbx_strand_id
1 'polypeptide(L)'
;MIAVVMCSVELKSRHLLHSTYKLFLMSVVSQHSGVMLQSLAYIRYAANGFGTENAKIVGQFLCGLSEMSFLLLLVLMAKGYTITRGRLKVGFTVRLTVFMCCYIVTYIVLFIYQAKAFDPGEVLYLYESPAGYGLIVLRILAWCMFAYSTFFTVRKYPEKNMFYCPFFICGTLWFYAGPLFILTANTYIDKWVRESVVTAVLLFITFCGHIMFLLLTLPVFANKNFPYHVRTTQIGVLEVTGNSALDGFGPNAYHPTNAPPQTVIIPLTRRTEELIGNMYNQYMATAPPLSLEDQPPKLKNIPRRIDSISPKHHLISQDSTETNSSADIKP
;
A
#
# COMPACT_ATOMS: atom_id res chain seq x y z
N MET A 1 -0.36 -17.81 -6.99
CA MET A 1 0.73 -17.26 -7.82
C MET A 1 0.23 -16.48 -9.01
N ILE A 2 -0.52 -17.11 -9.93
CA ILE A 2 -0.95 -16.47 -11.20
C ILE A 2 -1.66 -15.13 -10.96
N ALA A 3 -2.67 -15.09 -10.09
CA ALA A 3 -3.39 -13.85 -9.75
C ALA A 3 -2.48 -12.74 -9.19
N VAL A 4 -1.49 -13.10 -8.36
CA VAL A 4 -0.53 -12.14 -7.79
C VAL A 4 0.40 -11.60 -8.88
N VAL A 5 0.85 -12.46 -9.81
CA VAL A 5 1.69 -12.03 -10.94
C VAL A 5 0.90 -11.09 -11.86
N MET A 6 -0.34 -11.44 -12.21
CA MET A 6 -1.22 -10.58 -13.01
C MET A 6 -1.42 -9.21 -12.35
N CYS A 7 -1.79 -9.19 -11.06
CA CYS A 7 -1.95 -7.96 -10.30
C CYS A 7 -0.64 -7.14 -10.25
N SER A 8 0.51 -7.81 -10.10
CA SER A 8 1.82 -7.15 -10.11
C SER A 8 2.13 -6.46 -11.44
N VAL A 9 1.79 -7.09 -12.57
CA VAL A 9 1.96 -6.52 -13.90
C VAL A 9 1.07 -5.29 -14.09
N GLU A 10 -0.20 -5.37 -13.68
CA GLU A 10 -1.13 -4.23 -13.73
C GLU A 10 -0.65 -3.06 -12.86
N LEU A 11 -0.22 -3.33 -11.63
CA LEU A 11 0.32 -2.33 -10.70
C LEU A 11 1.62 -1.70 -11.21
N LYS A 12 2.49 -2.49 -11.85
CA LYS A 12 3.73 -2.02 -12.48
C LYS A 12 3.43 -1.09 -13.65
N SER A 13 2.50 -1.49 -14.53
CA SER A 13 2.06 -0.67 -15.67
C SER A 13 1.51 0.69 -15.22
N ARG A 14 0.85 0.74 -14.07
CA ARG A 14 0.28 1.98 -13.49
C ARG A 14 1.27 2.79 -12.65
N HIS A 15 2.53 2.37 -12.48
CA HIS A 15 3.51 3.03 -11.60
C HIS A 15 3.02 3.15 -10.14
N LEU A 16 2.32 2.14 -9.64
CA LEU A 16 1.77 2.10 -8.26
C LEU A 16 2.41 1.00 -7.40
N LEU A 17 3.53 0.45 -7.85
CA LEU A 17 4.22 -0.64 -7.18
C LEU A 17 5.07 -0.10 -6.01
N HIS A 18 4.41 0.11 -4.88
CA HIS A 18 5.05 0.54 -3.63
C HIS A 18 5.88 -0.57 -2.97
N SER A 19 6.78 -0.18 -2.07
CA SER A 19 7.69 -1.10 -1.36
C SER A 19 6.96 -2.21 -0.59
N THR A 20 5.79 -1.90 -0.01
CA THR A 20 4.91 -2.86 0.68
C THR A 20 4.43 -3.98 -0.24
N TYR A 21 4.04 -3.66 -1.48
CA TYR A 21 3.63 -4.68 -2.44
C TYR A 21 4.81 -5.57 -2.90
N LYS A 22 6.05 -5.04 -2.94
CA LYS A 22 7.25 -5.87 -3.16
C LYS A 22 7.47 -6.86 -2.03
N LEU A 23 7.29 -6.43 -0.77
CA LEU A 23 7.36 -7.32 0.40
C LEU A 23 6.29 -8.42 0.33
N PHE A 24 5.07 -8.08 -0.09
CA PHE A 24 4.02 -9.07 -0.33
C PHE A 24 4.43 -10.10 -1.39
N LEU A 25 4.95 -9.64 -2.53
CA LEU A 25 5.42 -10.53 -3.59
C LEU A 25 6.54 -11.46 -3.10
N MET A 26 7.49 -10.94 -2.32
CA MET A 26 8.57 -11.73 -1.74
C MET A 26 8.03 -12.81 -0.78
N SER A 27 7.07 -12.48 0.08
CA SER A 27 6.39 -13.44 0.95
C SER A 27 5.70 -14.54 0.13
N VAL A 28 4.92 -14.17 -0.87
CA VAL A 28 4.16 -15.08 -1.73
C VAL A 28 5.07 -16.04 -2.50
N VAL A 29 6.15 -15.51 -3.12
CA VAL A 29 7.13 -16.32 -3.85
C VAL A 29 7.85 -17.29 -2.90
N SER A 30 8.28 -16.82 -1.73
CA SER A 30 8.93 -17.66 -0.71
C SER A 30 8.00 -18.78 -0.21
N GLN A 31 6.71 -18.49 -0.03
CA GLN A 31 5.74 -19.52 0.38
C GLN A 31 5.60 -20.60 -0.68
N HIS A 32 5.48 -20.18 -1.94
CA HIS A 32 5.28 -21.11 -3.04
C HIS A 32 6.49 -22.01 -3.26
N SER A 33 7.70 -21.43 -3.27
CA SER A 33 8.93 -22.20 -3.39
C SER A 33 9.10 -23.15 -2.20
N GLY A 34 8.81 -22.71 -0.98
CA GLY A 34 8.88 -23.53 0.23
C GLY A 34 7.94 -24.74 0.17
N VAL A 35 6.67 -24.53 -0.19
CA VAL A 35 5.67 -25.60 -0.31
C VAL A 35 6.02 -26.55 -1.47
N MET A 36 6.51 -26.02 -2.60
CA MET A 36 6.92 -26.84 -3.75
C MET A 36 8.13 -27.73 -3.45
N LEU A 37 9.10 -27.24 -2.68
CA LEU A 37 10.24 -28.06 -2.25
C LEU A 37 9.81 -29.16 -1.28
N GLN A 38 8.92 -28.84 -0.33
CA GLN A 38 8.38 -29.84 0.59
C GLN A 38 7.56 -30.89 -0.14
N SER A 39 6.66 -30.49 -1.04
CA SER A 39 5.85 -31.44 -1.81
C SER A 39 6.71 -32.34 -2.69
N LEU A 40 7.73 -31.79 -3.35
CA LEU A 40 8.67 -32.59 -4.15
C LEU A 40 9.47 -33.58 -3.28
N ALA A 41 9.88 -33.17 -2.08
CA ALA A 41 10.55 -34.05 -1.13
C ALA A 41 9.64 -35.21 -0.68
N TYR A 42 8.36 -34.94 -0.40
CA TYR A 42 7.38 -35.97 -0.07
C TYR A 42 7.04 -36.89 -1.25
N ILE A 43 6.93 -36.36 -2.47
CA ILE A 43 6.70 -37.16 -3.68
C ILE A 43 7.90 -38.09 -3.94
N ARG A 44 9.13 -37.59 -3.80
CA ARG A 44 10.34 -38.43 -3.94
C ARG A 44 10.42 -39.50 -2.87
N TYR A 45 10.06 -39.17 -1.64
CA TYR A 45 9.97 -40.14 -0.55
C TYR A 45 8.95 -41.24 -0.86
N ALA A 46 7.77 -40.88 -1.38
CA ALA A 46 6.75 -41.84 -1.77
C ALA A 46 7.18 -42.75 -2.94
N ALA A 47 7.96 -42.23 -3.90
CA ALA A 47 8.41 -42.98 -5.07
C ALA A 47 9.57 -43.94 -4.77
N ASN A 48 10.58 -43.47 -4.01
CA ASN A 48 11.84 -44.19 -3.83
C ASN A 48 12.03 -44.77 -2.43
N GLY A 49 11.17 -44.44 -1.46
CA GLY A 49 11.32 -44.80 -0.04
C GLY A 49 12.44 -44.04 0.69
N PHE A 50 13.32 -43.32 -0.02
CA PHE A 50 14.42 -42.53 0.55
C PHE A 50 14.00 -41.06 0.76
N GLY A 51 14.07 -40.60 2.02
CA GLY A 51 13.66 -39.25 2.40
C GLY A 51 14.78 -38.24 2.19
N THR A 52 14.52 -37.17 1.42
CA THR A 52 15.47 -36.05 1.28
C THR A 52 15.22 -35.01 2.37
N GLU A 53 15.85 -35.18 3.53
CA GLU A 53 15.62 -34.32 4.70
C GLU A 53 16.03 -32.86 4.46
N ASN A 54 17.17 -32.65 3.77
CA ASN A 54 17.65 -31.31 3.44
C ASN A 54 16.64 -30.49 2.63
N ALA A 55 15.91 -31.12 1.70
CA ALA A 55 14.91 -30.44 0.89
C ALA A 55 13.68 -30.01 1.71
N LYS A 56 13.30 -30.82 2.71
CA LYS A 56 12.23 -30.48 3.66
C LYS A 56 12.63 -29.29 4.52
N ILE A 57 13.83 -29.31 5.10
CA ILE A 57 14.35 -28.24 5.96
C ILE A 57 14.41 -26.91 5.18
N VAL A 58 14.97 -26.91 3.97
CA VAL A 58 15.01 -25.71 3.12
C VAL A 58 13.61 -25.21 2.78
N GLY A 59 12.68 -26.13 2.49
CA GLY A 59 11.29 -25.77 2.24
C GLY A 59 10.59 -25.16 3.45
N GLN A 60 10.83 -25.69 4.66
CA GLN A 60 10.32 -25.13 5.92
C GLN A 60 10.92 -23.75 6.21
N PHE A 61 12.21 -23.56 5.95
CA PHE A 61 12.88 -22.26 6.06
C PHE A 61 12.24 -21.20 5.16
N LEU A 62 11.96 -21.54 3.90
CA LEU A 62 11.29 -20.62 2.97
C LEU A 62 9.85 -20.29 3.39
N CYS A 63 9.12 -21.24 3.97
CA CYS A 63 7.81 -20.98 4.57
C CYS A 63 7.91 -20.05 5.79
N GLY A 64 8.90 -20.25 6.67
CA GLY A 64 9.18 -19.33 7.78
C GLY A 64 9.49 -17.91 7.29
N LEU A 65 10.38 -17.78 6.29
CA LEU A 65 10.72 -16.50 5.69
C LEU A 65 9.49 -15.79 5.08
N SER A 66 8.58 -16.56 4.48
CA SER A 66 7.31 -16.02 3.97
C SER A 66 6.46 -15.41 5.07
N GLU A 67 6.28 -16.15 6.18
CA GLU A 67 5.47 -15.73 7.32
C GLU A 67 6.05 -14.45 7.96
N MET A 68 7.37 -14.41 8.14
CA MET A 68 8.10 -13.26 8.66
C MET A 68 7.89 -12.01 7.79
N SER A 69 8.02 -12.17 6.48
CA SER A 69 7.86 -11.08 5.52
C SER A 69 6.42 -10.58 5.48
N PHE A 70 5.44 -11.48 5.64
CA PHE A 70 4.03 -11.13 5.72
C PHE A 70 3.69 -10.40 7.03
N LEU A 71 4.23 -10.86 8.16
CA LEU A 71 4.08 -10.18 9.45
C LEU A 71 4.64 -8.76 9.39
N LEU A 72 5.85 -8.59 8.83
CA LEU A 72 6.46 -7.27 8.61
C LEU A 72 5.56 -6.36 7.76
N LEU A 73 5.03 -6.89 6.66
CA LEU A 73 4.10 -6.18 5.79
C LEU A 73 2.85 -5.69 6.55
N LEU A 74 2.20 -6.56 7.32
CA LEU A 74 1.00 -6.20 8.09
C LEU A 74 1.29 -5.09 9.11
N VAL A 75 2.40 -5.18 9.83
CA VAL A 75 2.78 -4.15 10.83
C VAL A 75 3.12 -2.81 10.16
N LEU A 76 3.81 -2.83 9.03
CA LEU A 76 4.11 -1.61 8.26
C LEU A 76 2.83 -0.93 7.77
N MET A 77 1.88 -1.71 7.25
CA MET A 77 0.60 -1.20 6.75
C MET A 77 -0.33 -0.72 7.87
N ALA A 78 -0.32 -1.39 9.03
CA ALA A 78 -1.01 -0.93 10.24
C ALA A 78 -0.54 0.46 10.66
N LYS A 79 0.75 0.74 10.52
CA LYS A 79 1.29 2.08 10.78
C LYS A 79 0.97 3.10 9.68
N GLY A 80 0.54 2.63 8.51
CA GLY A 80 0.22 3.44 7.34
C GLY A 80 1.40 3.69 6.40
N TYR A 81 2.48 2.91 6.50
CA TYR A 81 3.59 2.97 5.54
C TYR A 81 3.08 2.70 4.12
N THR A 82 3.41 3.58 3.17
CA THR A 82 2.92 3.61 1.78
C THR A 82 1.43 3.94 1.58
N ILE A 83 0.63 3.96 2.66
CA ILE A 83 -0.82 4.22 2.62
C ILE A 83 -1.13 5.67 2.98
N THR A 84 -0.75 6.09 4.18
CA THR A 84 -0.96 7.45 4.68
C THR A 84 0.32 8.26 4.71
N ARG A 85 1.50 7.61 4.68
CA ARG A 85 2.82 8.25 4.71
C ARG A 85 3.84 7.51 3.86
N GLY A 86 4.71 8.26 3.19
CA GLY A 86 5.86 7.72 2.45
C GLY A 86 7.02 7.35 3.36
N ARG A 87 7.20 8.05 4.49
CA ARG A 87 8.30 7.85 5.43
C ARG A 87 7.81 7.49 6.83
N LEU A 88 8.49 6.54 7.47
CA LEU A 88 8.26 6.17 8.87
C LEU A 88 9.15 6.97 9.81
N LYS A 89 8.65 7.25 11.01
CA LYS A 89 9.48 7.84 12.07
C LYS A 89 10.60 6.88 12.44
N VAL A 90 11.83 7.40 12.51
CA VAL A 90 13.04 6.63 12.84
C VAL A 90 12.87 5.79 14.10
N GLY A 91 12.31 6.36 15.18
CA GLY A 91 12.08 5.62 16.43
C GLY A 91 11.15 4.41 16.30
N PHE A 92 10.14 4.46 15.41
CA PHE A 92 9.28 3.29 15.14
C PHE A 92 10.04 2.25 14.30
N THR A 93 10.76 2.69 13.27
CA THR A 93 11.58 1.82 12.42
C THR A 93 12.60 1.06 13.26
N VAL A 94 13.32 1.72 14.16
CA VAL A 94 14.29 1.07 15.06
C VAL A 94 13.62 0.00 15.93
N ARG A 95 12.48 0.31 16.57
CA ARG A 95 11.73 -0.65 17.41
C ARG A 95 11.25 -1.85 16.59
N LEU A 96 10.75 -1.62 15.37
CA LEU A 96 10.31 -2.66 14.46
C LEU A 96 11.48 -3.54 13.99
N THR A 97 12.63 -2.95 13.66
CA THR A 97 13.83 -3.70 13.26
C THR A 97 14.36 -4.57 14.39
N VAL A 98 14.40 -4.05 15.63
CA VAL A 98 14.78 -4.85 16.80
C VAL A 98 13.82 -6.01 16.99
N PHE A 99 12.51 -5.76 16.89
CA PHE A 99 11.49 -6.82 16.97
C PHE A 99 11.68 -7.90 15.89
N MET A 100 11.92 -7.50 14.64
CA MET A 100 12.18 -8.44 13.53
C MET A 100 13.47 -9.22 13.74
N CYS A 101 14.52 -8.61 14.28
CA CYS A 101 15.76 -9.30 14.62
C CYS A 101 15.51 -10.39 15.66
N CYS A 102 14.77 -10.09 16.74
CA CYS A 102 14.37 -11.10 17.73
C CYS A 102 13.57 -12.25 17.09
N TYR A 103 12.68 -11.94 16.15
CA TYR A 103 11.91 -12.94 15.41
C TYR A 103 12.83 -13.85 14.56
N ILE A 104 13.80 -13.27 13.84
CA ILE A 104 14.79 -14.02 13.04
C ILE A 104 15.61 -14.93 13.94
N VAL A 105 16.15 -14.40 15.04
CA VAL A 105 16.98 -15.17 15.98
C VAL A 105 16.18 -16.35 16.55
N THR A 106 14.91 -16.15 16.89
CA THR A 106 14.04 -17.23 17.40
C THR A 106 13.80 -18.31 16.35
N TYR A 107 13.59 -17.94 15.08
CA TYR A 107 13.52 -18.91 13.98
C TYR A 107 14.84 -19.69 13.79
N ILE A 108 15.99 -19.02 13.87
CA ILE A 108 17.31 -19.67 13.78
C ILE A 108 17.49 -20.67 14.92
N VAL A 109 17.19 -20.27 16.16
CA VAL A 109 17.24 -21.16 17.34
C VAL A 109 16.31 -22.35 17.16
N LEU A 110 15.12 -22.14 16.62
CA LEU A 110 14.17 -23.21 16.33
C LEU A 110 14.73 -24.20 15.30
N PHE A 111 15.36 -23.74 14.20
CA PHE A 111 15.99 -24.64 13.22
C PHE A 111 17.21 -25.38 13.80
N ILE A 112 18.01 -24.73 14.65
CA ILE A 112 19.12 -25.41 15.35
C ILE A 112 18.58 -26.47 16.30
N TYR A 113 17.52 -26.16 17.05
CA TYR A 113 16.85 -27.10 17.94
C TYR A 113 16.28 -28.28 17.15
N GLN A 114 15.68 -28.01 15.99
CA GLN A 114 15.20 -29.05 15.08
C GLN A 114 16.35 -29.98 14.63
N ALA A 115 17.50 -29.43 14.26
CA ALA A 115 18.64 -30.23 13.80
C ALA A 115 19.36 -31.03 14.91
N LYS A 116 19.24 -30.62 16.18
CA LYS A 116 20.02 -31.19 17.31
C LYS A 116 19.20 -32.03 18.28
N ALA A 117 17.92 -31.71 18.46
CA ALA A 117 17.09 -32.25 19.54
C ALA A 117 15.90 -33.08 19.04
N PHE A 118 15.65 -33.13 17.72
CA PHE A 118 14.66 -34.05 17.17
C PHE A 118 15.27 -35.44 17.01
N ASP A 119 14.76 -36.40 17.77
CA ASP A 119 15.02 -37.81 17.51
C ASP A 119 14.18 -38.24 16.29
N PRO A 120 14.79 -38.78 15.21
CA PRO A 120 14.05 -39.30 14.06
C PRO A 120 13.04 -40.42 14.40
N GLY A 121 13.10 -41.00 15.61
CA GLY A 121 12.13 -41.97 16.12
C GLY A 121 10.87 -41.37 16.78
N GLU A 122 10.85 -40.08 17.13
CA GLU A 122 9.68 -39.42 17.71
C GLU A 122 9.08 -38.38 16.74
N VAL A 123 7.76 -38.42 16.54
CA VAL A 123 7.00 -37.37 15.84
C VAL A 123 6.88 -36.16 16.77
N LEU A 124 8.01 -35.51 17.05
CA LEU A 124 8.05 -34.34 17.90
C LEU A 124 7.48 -33.14 17.13
N TYR A 125 6.68 -32.34 17.81
CA TYR A 125 5.99 -31.24 17.16
C TYR A 125 6.85 -29.96 17.24
N LEU A 126 7.01 -29.23 16.13
CA LEU A 126 7.84 -28.01 16.05
C LEU A 126 7.51 -26.97 17.14
N TYR A 127 6.24 -26.87 17.51
CA TYR A 127 5.74 -25.94 18.53
C TYR A 127 5.59 -26.55 19.93
N GLU A 128 5.98 -27.82 20.14
CA GLU A 128 6.24 -28.35 21.49
C GLU A 128 7.60 -27.90 22.03
N SER A 129 8.50 -27.43 21.16
CA SER A 129 9.80 -26.91 21.56
C SER A 129 9.68 -25.57 22.31
N PRO A 130 10.59 -25.27 23.25
CA PRO A 130 10.64 -23.95 23.90
C PRO A 130 10.76 -22.79 22.90
N ALA A 131 11.49 -22.99 21.79
CA ALA A 131 11.62 -22.01 20.72
C ALA A 131 10.30 -21.78 19.98
N GLY A 132 9.49 -22.82 19.79
CA GLY A 132 8.15 -22.73 19.22
C GLY A 132 7.18 -21.94 20.10
N TYR A 133 7.19 -22.14 21.41
CA TYR A 133 6.44 -21.27 22.34
C TYR A 133 6.94 -19.82 22.30
N GLY A 134 8.25 -19.61 22.14
CA GLY A 134 8.83 -18.29 21.90
C GLY A 134 8.22 -17.59 20.67
N LEU A 135 8.08 -18.31 19.55
CA LEU A 135 7.42 -17.78 18.35
C LEU A 135 5.95 -17.42 18.59
N ILE A 136 5.21 -18.23 19.36
CA ILE A 136 3.83 -17.93 19.73
C ILE A 136 3.76 -16.63 20.52
N VAL A 137 4.59 -16.46 21.54
CA VAL A 137 4.64 -15.23 22.35
C VAL A 137 5.00 -14.01 21.48
N LEU A 138 6.03 -14.13 20.63
CA LEU A 138 6.40 -13.07 19.69
C LEU A 138 5.27 -12.72 18.73
N ARG A 139 4.49 -13.70 18.29
CA ARG A 139 3.33 -13.49 17.41
C ARG A 139 2.20 -12.75 18.11
N ILE A 140 1.94 -13.01 19.40
CA ILE A 140 1.00 -12.22 20.20
C ILE A 140 1.51 -10.79 20.43
N LEU A 141 2.81 -10.62 20.69
CA LEU A 141 3.42 -9.28 20.80
C LEU A 141 3.33 -8.50 19.46
N ALA A 142 3.53 -9.17 18.33
CA ALA A 142 3.32 -8.58 17.01
C ALA A 142 1.87 -8.12 16.82
N TRP A 143 0.90 -8.93 17.27
CA TRP A 143 -0.51 -8.54 17.24
C TRP A 143 -0.79 -7.31 18.11
N CYS A 144 -0.24 -7.23 19.32
CA CYS A 144 -0.36 -6.03 20.16
C CYS A 144 0.21 -4.79 19.46
N MET A 145 1.38 -4.91 18.83
CA MET A 145 2.00 -3.83 18.05
C MET A 145 1.15 -3.43 16.84
N PHE A 146 0.59 -4.42 16.14
CA PHE A 146 -0.31 -4.25 15.00
C PHE A 146 -1.60 -3.53 15.40
N ALA A 147 -2.25 -3.96 16.49
CA ALA A 147 -3.48 -3.38 17.01
C ALA A 147 -3.25 -1.93 17.47
N TYR A 148 -2.20 -1.69 18.26
CA TYR A 148 -1.80 -0.35 18.70
C TYR A 148 -1.54 0.59 17.51
N SER A 149 -0.79 0.10 16.51
CA SER A 149 -0.46 0.88 15.32
C SER A 149 -1.71 1.19 14.49
N THR A 150 -2.60 0.21 14.30
CA THR A 150 -3.84 0.38 13.53
C THR A 150 -4.77 1.38 14.22
N PHE A 151 -4.99 1.26 15.53
CA PHE A 151 -5.83 2.17 16.30
C PHE A 151 -5.35 3.62 16.18
N PHE A 152 -4.05 3.85 16.36
CA PHE A 152 -3.48 5.19 16.24
C PHE A 152 -3.60 5.75 14.80
N THR A 153 -3.44 4.90 13.80
CA THR A 153 -3.54 5.32 12.39
C THR A 153 -4.98 5.68 12.03
N VAL A 154 -5.97 4.87 12.41
CA VAL A 154 -7.40 5.15 12.18
C VAL A 154 -7.84 6.43 12.89
N ARG A 155 -7.40 6.64 14.13
CA ARG A 155 -7.72 7.86 14.88
C ARG A 155 -7.16 9.12 14.21
N LYS A 156 -6.02 9.01 13.53
CA LYS A 156 -5.41 10.16 12.84
C LYS A 156 -5.97 10.39 11.43
N TYR A 157 -6.41 9.33 10.75
CA TYR A 157 -6.91 9.38 9.36
C TYR A 157 -8.28 8.69 9.28
N PRO A 158 -9.35 9.27 9.86
CA PRO A 158 -10.68 8.65 9.88
C PRO A 158 -11.26 8.47 8.47
N GLU A 159 -10.83 9.26 7.50
CA GLU A 159 -11.24 9.15 6.09
C GLU A 159 -10.83 7.82 5.43
N LYS A 160 -9.87 7.10 6.01
CA LYS A 160 -9.42 5.78 5.52
C LYS A 160 -10.02 4.61 6.30
N ASN A 161 -11.00 4.84 7.18
CA ASN A 161 -11.54 3.80 8.05
C ASN A 161 -12.16 2.62 7.27
N MET A 162 -12.72 2.88 6.07
CA MET A 162 -13.26 1.83 5.21
C MET A 162 -12.22 0.79 4.78
N PHE A 163 -10.93 1.14 4.81
CA PHE A 163 -9.82 0.23 4.52
C PHE A 163 -9.38 -0.49 5.78
N TYR A 164 -9.20 0.29 6.84
CA TYR A 164 -8.60 -0.18 8.07
C TYR A 164 -9.55 -1.11 8.84
N CYS A 165 -10.87 -0.96 8.69
CA CYS A 165 -11.84 -1.86 9.31
C CYS A 165 -11.70 -3.32 8.82
N PRO A 166 -11.85 -3.64 7.52
CA PRO A 166 -11.63 -5.01 7.04
C PRO A 166 -10.18 -5.45 7.24
N PHE A 167 -9.19 -4.56 7.08
CA PHE A 167 -7.78 -4.89 7.33
C PHE A 167 -7.53 -5.31 8.79
N PHE A 168 -8.13 -4.63 9.76
CA PHE A 168 -7.99 -4.99 11.17
C PHE A 168 -8.65 -6.33 11.47
N ILE A 169 -9.87 -6.57 10.98
CA ILE A 169 -10.58 -7.84 11.19
C ILE A 169 -9.79 -9.02 10.59
N CYS A 170 -9.35 -8.88 9.33
CA CYS A 170 -8.60 -9.94 8.66
C CYS A 170 -7.21 -10.16 9.28
N GLY A 171 -6.53 -9.07 9.63
CA GLY A 171 -5.21 -9.13 10.27
C GLY A 171 -5.28 -9.78 11.65
N THR A 172 -6.22 -9.35 12.50
CA THR A 172 -6.43 -9.94 13.84
C THR A 172 -6.77 -11.42 13.77
N LEU A 173 -7.65 -11.82 12.83
CA LEU A 173 -7.97 -13.23 12.59
C LEU A 173 -6.71 -14.03 12.24
N TRP A 174 -5.88 -13.55 11.32
CA TRP A 174 -4.65 -14.22 10.91
C TRP A 174 -3.60 -14.32 12.03
N PHE A 175 -3.47 -13.30 12.87
CA PHE A 175 -2.55 -13.31 14.01
C PHE A 175 -2.93 -14.37 15.05
N TYR A 176 -4.23 -14.49 15.38
CA TYR A 176 -4.72 -15.43 16.37
C TYR A 176 -4.90 -16.86 15.85
N ALA A 177 -5.25 -17.04 14.57
CA ALA A 177 -5.57 -18.36 14.01
C ALA A 177 -4.46 -19.39 14.22
N GLY A 178 -3.19 -19.00 14.05
CA GLY A 178 -2.05 -19.90 14.28
C GLY A 178 -1.94 -20.34 15.75
N PRO A 179 -1.65 -19.42 16.69
CA PRO A 179 -1.53 -19.74 18.12
C PRO A 179 -2.72 -20.50 18.72
N LEU A 180 -3.96 -20.08 18.42
CA LEU A 180 -5.16 -20.75 18.94
C LEU A 180 -5.27 -22.19 18.45
N PHE A 181 -4.97 -22.42 17.18
CA PHE A 181 -4.99 -23.75 16.62
C PHE A 181 -3.89 -24.63 17.21
N ILE A 182 -2.67 -24.11 17.38
CA ILE A 182 -1.55 -24.83 18.00
C ILE A 182 -1.89 -25.26 19.43
N LEU A 183 -2.44 -24.36 20.24
CA LEU A 183 -2.85 -24.66 21.62
C LEU A 183 -3.93 -25.75 21.67
N THR A 184 -4.91 -25.69 20.76
CA THR A 184 -5.99 -26.69 20.66
C THR A 184 -5.45 -28.04 20.17
N ALA A 185 -4.56 -28.04 19.17
CA ALA A 185 -3.97 -29.26 18.63
C ALA A 185 -3.15 -30.01 19.68
N ASN A 186 -2.48 -29.31 20.60
CA ASN A 186 -1.70 -29.93 21.66
C ASN A 186 -2.55 -30.67 22.71
N THR A 187 -3.81 -30.27 22.92
CA THR A 187 -4.69 -30.91 23.92
C THR A 187 -5.61 -31.98 23.34
N TYR A 188 -5.98 -31.87 22.06
CA TYR A 188 -7.02 -32.71 21.46
C TYR A 188 -6.53 -33.70 20.39
N ILE A 189 -5.28 -33.61 19.90
CA ILE A 189 -4.80 -34.44 18.78
C ILE A 189 -3.65 -35.34 19.23
N ASP A 190 -3.77 -36.64 18.91
CA ASP A 190 -2.73 -37.63 19.17
C ASP A 190 -1.43 -37.31 18.42
N LYS A 191 -0.29 -37.62 19.06
CA LYS A 191 1.06 -37.28 18.58
C LYS A 191 1.33 -37.72 17.13
N TRP A 192 0.82 -38.89 16.73
CA TRP A 192 1.11 -39.51 15.43
C TRP A 192 0.46 -38.80 14.22
N VAL A 193 -0.69 -38.13 14.39
CA VAL A 193 -1.33 -37.36 13.29
C VAL A 193 -1.04 -35.87 13.39
N ARG A 194 -0.69 -35.39 14.58
CA ARG A 194 -0.61 -33.98 14.93
C ARG A 194 0.27 -33.18 13.99
N GLU A 195 1.46 -33.66 13.65
CA GLU A 195 2.36 -32.93 12.74
C GLU A 195 1.72 -32.66 11.38
N SER A 196 1.07 -33.68 10.81
CA SER A 196 0.42 -33.60 9.49
C SER A 196 -0.79 -32.66 9.51
N VAL A 197 -1.66 -32.80 10.52
CA VAL A 197 -2.86 -31.95 10.66
C VAL A 197 -2.47 -30.50 10.90
N VAL A 198 -1.48 -30.26 11.77
CA VAL A 198 -1.08 -28.89 12.06
C VAL A 198 -0.39 -28.24 10.87
N THR A 199 0.47 -28.97 10.16
CA THR A 199 1.08 -28.44 8.94
C THR A 199 0.01 -28.08 7.91
N ALA A 200 -0.99 -28.94 7.71
CA ALA A 200 -2.10 -28.67 6.78
C ALA A 200 -2.89 -27.42 7.17
N VAL A 201 -3.28 -27.29 8.45
CA VAL A 201 -4.07 -26.15 8.92
C VAL A 201 -3.26 -24.85 8.92
N LEU A 202 -1.98 -24.86 9.33
CA LEU A 202 -1.13 -23.67 9.27
C LEU A 202 -0.88 -23.21 7.84
N LEU A 203 -0.71 -24.15 6.90
CA LEU A 203 -0.60 -23.82 5.48
C LEU A 203 -1.90 -23.20 4.96
N PHE A 204 -3.05 -23.74 5.37
CA PHE A 204 -4.36 -23.18 5.03
C PHE A 204 -4.55 -21.77 5.59
N ILE A 205 -4.19 -21.53 6.86
CA ILE A 205 -4.24 -20.19 7.49
C ILE A 205 -3.37 -19.21 6.72
N THR A 206 -2.15 -19.61 6.34
CA THR A 206 -1.24 -18.77 5.56
C THR A 206 -1.81 -18.46 4.17
N PHE A 207 -2.35 -19.47 3.50
CA PHE A 207 -3.02 -19.31 2.21
C PHE A 207 -4.21 -18.34 2.28
N CYS A 208 -5.08 -18.50 3.28
CA CYS A 208 -6.17 -17.57 3.55
C CYS A 208 -5.65 -16.16 3.82
N GLY A 209 -4.60 -16.00 4.63
CA GLY A 209 -3.96 -14.71 4.90
C GLY A 209 -3.49 -14.00 3.63
N HIS A 210 -2.77 -14.71 2.75
CA HIS A 210 -2.32 -14.17 1.47
C HIS A 210 -3.47 -13.83 0.53
N ILE A 211 -4.54 -14.62 0.48
CA ILE A 211 -5.75 -14.32 -0.31
C ILE A 211 -6.45 -13.08 0.22
N MET A 212 -6.70 -13.00 1.53
CA MET A 212 -7.39 -11.86 2.14
C MET A 212 -6.61 -10.57 1.88
N PHE A 213 -5.29 -10.62 1.98
CA PHE A 213 -4.42 -9.49 1.64
C PHE A 213 -4.50 -9.14 0.15
N LEU A 214 -4.46 -10.14 -0.74
CA LEU A 214 -4.61 -9.92 -2.18
C LEU A 214 -5.93 -9.21 -2.49
N LEU A 215 -7.05 -9.70 -1.94
CA LEU A 215 -8.38 -9.11 -2.12
C LEU A 215 -8.44 -7.66 -1.63
N LEU A 216 -7.81 -7.37 -0.49
CA LEU A 216 -7.72 -6.03 0.08
C LEU A 216 -6.93 -5.07 -0.83
N THR A 217 -5.92 -5.57 -1.55
CA THR A 217 -5.09 -4.78 -2.46
C THR A 217 -5.60 -4.70 -3.90
N LEU A 218 -6.64 -5.48 -4.25
CA LEU A 218 -7.16 -5.48 -5.62
C LEU A 218 -7.75 -4.12 -6.01
N PRO A 219 -7.50 -3.65 -7.24
CA PRO A 219 -7.97 -2.35 -7.71
C PRO A 219 -9.51 -2.22 -7.72
N VAL A 220 -10.22 -3.35 -7.87
CA VAL A 220 -11.70 -3.42 -7.87
C VAL A 220 -12.30 -2.98 -6.53
N PHE A 221 -11.67 -3.33 -5.41
CA PHE A 221 -12.06 -2.87 -4.07
C PHE A 221 -11.37 -1.56 -3.68
N ALA A 222 -10.16 -1.30 -4.21
CA ALA A 222 -9.38 -0.11 -3.93
C ALA A 222 -10.02 1.18 -4.49
N ASN A 223 -10.85 1.14 -5.53
CA ASN A 223 -11.41 2.37 -6.13
C ASN A 223 -12.34 3.17 -5.16
N LYS A 224 -12.93 2.54 -4.15
CA LYS A 224 -13.67 3.24 -3.07
C LYS A 224 -12.79 3.58 -1.86
N ASN A 225 -11.64 2.95 -1.76
CA ASN A 225 -10.94 2.76 -0.49
C ASN A 225 -9.50 3.33 -0.48
N PHE A 226 -8.93 3.48 -1.67
CA PHE A 226 -7.60 3.99 -1.97
C PHE A 226 -7.69 4.83 -3.23
N PRO A 227 -7.81 6.15 -3.09
CA PRO A 227 -7.77 6.98 -4.25
C PRO A 227 -6.28 7.22 -4.53
N TYR A 228 -5.79 6.58 -5.59
CA TYR A 228 -4.39 6.56 -6.02
C TYR A 228 -3.97 7.94 -6.55
N HIS A 229 -3.84 8.93 -5.67
CA HIS A 229 -3.49 10.29 -6.09
C HIS A 229 -1.99 10.50 -6.25
N VAL A 230 -1.16 9.60 -5.71
CA VAL A 230 0.30 9.76 -5.74
C VAL A 230 0.93 8.63 -6.53
N ARG A 231 1.51 8.95 -7.69
CA ARG A 231 2.27 7.98 -8.49
C ARG A 231 3.59 7.66 -7.79
N THR A 232 4.12 6.44 -7.94
CA THR A 232 5.44 6.05 -7.37
C THR A 232 6.57 7.01 -7.80
N THR A 233 6.43 7.61 -8.99
CA THR A 233 7.36 8.61 -9.52
C THR A 233 7.37 9.91 -8.69
N GLN A 234 6.23 10.33 -8.15
CA GLN A 234 6.15 11.51 -7.29
C GLN A 234 6.80 11.25 -5.92
N ILE A 235 6.69 10.03 -5.38
CA ILE A 235 7.32 9.65 -4.12
C ILE A 235 8.85 9.67 -4.25
N GLY A 236 9.39 9.14 -5.36
CA GLY A 236 10.83 9.19 -5.63
C GLY A 236 11.36 10.62 -5.79
N VAL A 237 10.61 11.51 -6.45
CA VAL A 237 10.98 12.93 -6.56
C VAL A 237 10.91 13.62 -5.19
N LEU A 238 9.85 13.37 -4.41
CA LEU A 238 9.70 13.92 -3.05
C LEU A 238 10.80 13.45 -2.10
N GLU A 239 11.30 12.22 -2.24
CA GLU A 239 12.43 11.67 -1.48
C GLU A 239 13.74 12.38 -1.82
N VAL A 240 14.00 12.64 -3.11
CA VAL A 240 15.18 13.39 -3.56
C VAL A 240 15.11 14.87 -3.19
N THR A 241 13.92 15.47 -3.20
CA THR A 241 13.71 16.89 -2.86
C THR A 241 13.62 17.16 -1.35
N GLY A 242 13.58 16.12 -0.50
CA GLY A 242 13.53 16.30 0.96
C GLY A 242 12.25 16.96 1.48
N ASN A 243 11.15 16.84 0.73
CA ASN A 243 9.93 17.61 0.98
C ASN A 243 9.10 17.04 2.14
N SER A 244 8.61 17.89 3.05
CA SER A 244 7.82 17.49 4.24
C SER A 244 6.49 16.78 3.93
N ALA A 245 6.03 16.83 2.67
CA ALA A 245 4.85 16.11 2.19
C ALA A 245 4.99 14.57 2.25
N LEU A 246 6.20 14.03 2.47
CA LEU A 246 6.40 12.58 2.74
C LEU A 246 5.89 12.14 4.12
N ASP A 247 5.80 13.07 5.07
CA ASP A 247 5.38 12.77 6.45
C ASP A 247 3.83 12.62 6.57
N GLY A 248 3.09 12.94 5.50
CA GLY A 248 1.66 12.71 5.37
C GLY A 248 1.13 13.13 4.00
N PHE A 249 0.45 12.21 3.30
CA PHE A 249 -0.24 12.57 2.07
C PHE A 249 -1.42 13.51 2.40
N GLY A 250 -1.37 14.74 1.89
CA GLY A 250 -2.42 15.73 2.11
C GLY A 250 -3.73 15.40 1.37
N PRO A 251 -4.82 16.15 1.65
CA PRO A 251 -6.05 16.06 0.87
C PRO A 251 -5.77 16.39 -0.59
N ASN A 252 -6.54 15.79 -1.48
CA ASN A 252 -6.38 15.93 -2.93
C ASN A 252 -6.40 17.41 -3.34
N ALA A 253 -5.53 17.80 -4.27
CA ALA A 253 -5.59 19.13 -4.89
C ALA A 253 -6.94 19.42 -5.60
N TYR A 254 -7.70 18.37 -5.92
CA TYR A 254 -9.04 18.44 -6.50
C TYR A 254 -10.18 18.20 -5.51
N HIS A 255 -9.88 18.11 -4.21
CA HIS A 255 -10.95 18.11 -3.22
C HIS A 255 -11.59 19.50 -3.24
N PRO A 256 -12.88 19.64 -3.59
CA PRO A 256 -13.54 20.94 -3.57
C PRO A 256 -13.48 21.43 -2.13
N THR A 257 -12.62 22.42 -1.92
CA THR A 257 -12.48 23.11 -0.64
C THR A 257 -13.09 24.47 -0.89
N ASN A 258 -13.94 24.97 0.02
CA ASN A 258 -14.55 26.31 -0.07
C ASN A 258 -13.53 27.46 0.09
N ALA A 259 -12.25 27.21 -0.22
CA ALA A 259 -11.16 28.15 -0.16
C ALA A 259 -10.94 28.77 -1.56
N PRO A 260 -10.45 30.02 -1.64
CA PRO A 260 -10.15 30.63 -2.93
C PRO A 260 -9.15 29.77 -3.71
N PRO A 261 -9.28 29.71 -5.06
CA PRO A 261 -8.56 28.77 -5.90
C PRO A 261 -7.05 28.94 -5.72
N GLN A 262 -6.43 27.95 -5.08
CA GLN A 262 -4.99 27.90 -4.90
C GLN A 262 -4.40 27.34 -6.21
N THR A 263 -3.85 28.23 -7.04
CA THR A 263 -3.18 27.86 -8.28
C THR A 263 -1.90 27.09 -7.94
N VAL A 264 -1.98 25.76 -7.97
CA VAL A 264 -0.81 24.89 -7.84
C VAL A 264 0.00 25.03 -9.13
N ILE A 265 1.01 25.89 -9.11
CA ILE A 265 2.01 25.98 -10.18
C ILE A 265 2.84 24.70 -10.11
N ILE A 266 2.55 23.74 -11.00
CA ILE A 266 3.37 22.56 -11.19
C ILE A 266 4.61 23.04 -11.96
N PRO A 267 5.82 23.00 -11.39
CA PRO A 267 7.01 23.32 -12.16
C PRO A 267 7.12 22.28 -13.29
N LEU A 268 6.94 22.75 -14.52
CA LEU A 268 7.17 21.92 -15.69
C LEU A 268 8.66 21.58 -15.70
N THR A 269 8.99 20.30 -15.90
CA THR A 269 10.39 19.93 -16.14
C THR A 269 10.87 20.70 -17.39
N ARG A 270 12.14 21.12 -17.44
CA ARG A 270 12.70 21.86 -18.58
C ARG A 270 12.41 21.18 -19.95
N ARG A 271 12.39 19.85 -19.95
CA ARG A 271 12.06 19.04 -21.14
C ARG A 271 10.61 19.19 -21.59
N THR A 272 9.66 19.38 -20.67
CA THR A 272 8.26 19.64 -20.98
C THR A 272 8.03 21.08 -21.43
N GLU A 273 8.78 22.06 -20.89
CA GLU A 273 8.74 23.45 -21.38
C GLU A 273 9.26 23.55 -22.81
N GLU A 274 10.37 22.87 -23.12
CA GLU A 274 10.94 22.80 -24.46
C GLU A 274 9.99 22.11 -25.45
N LEU A 275 9.31 21.02 -25.05
CA LEU A 275 8.35 20.32 -25.90
C LEU A 275 7.12 21.19 -26.22
N ILE A 276 6.57 21.87 -25.21
CA ILE A 276 5.41 22.76 -25.37
C ILE A 276 5.80 23.98 -26.20
N GLY A 277 6.97 24.57 -25.93
CA GLY A 277 7.51 25.69 -26.70
C GLY A 277 7.73 25.32 -28.17
N ASN A 278 8.30 24.15 -28.44
CA ASN A 278 8.49 23.66 -29.81
C ASN A 278 7.15 23.41 -30.52
N MET A 279 6.18 22.83 -29.82
CA MET A 279 4.85 22.59 -30.38
C MET A 279 4.08 23.89 -30.66
N TYR A 280 4.20 24.89 -29.78
CA TYR A 280 3.63 26.22 -29.97
C TYR A 280 4.30 26.97 -31.13
N ASN A 281 5.63 26.94 -31.20
CA ASN A 281 6.39 27.52 -32.31
C ASN A 281 6.04 26.85 -33.65
N GLN A 282 5.86 25.54 -33.65
CA GLN A 282 5.46 24.79 -34.84
C GLN A 282 4.02 25.10 -35.25
N TYR A 283 3.10 25.28 -34.30
CA TYR A 283 1.75 25.76 -34.57
C TYR A 283 1.75 27.18 -35.15
N MET A 284 2.53 28.11 -34.59
CA MET A 284 2.68 29.47 -35.13
C MET A 284 3.35 29.50 -36.50
N ALA A 285 4.30 28.60 -36.76
CA ALA A 285 4.98 28.50 -38.06
C ALA A 285 4.12 27.87 -39.16
N THR A 286 3.14 27.03 -38.79
CA THR A 286 2.22 26.36 -39.73
C THR A 286 0.84 27.01 -39.80
N ALA A 287 0.56 27.98 -38.93
CA ALA A 287 -0.67 28.75 -38.97
C ALA A 287 -0.70 29.53 -40.29
N PRO A 288 -1.75 29.37 -41.13
CA PRO A 288 -1.90 30.21 -42.31
C PRO A 288 -1.97 31.68 -41.85
N PRO A 289 -1.34 32.62 -42.58
CA PRO A 289 -1.50 34.03 -42.26
C PRO A 289 -3.00 34.34 -42.28
N LEU A 290 -3.50 34.99 -41.22
CA LEU A 290 -4.85 35.55 -41.23
C LEU A 290 -4.93 36.46 -42.45
N SER A 291 -5.70 36.06 -43.46
CA SER A 291 -6.05 36.94 -44.57
C SER A 291 -6.77 38.14 -43.95
N LEU A 292 -6.12 39.29 -43.97
CA LEU A 292 -6.79 40.58 -43.83
C LEU A 292 -7.65 40.77 -45.09
N GLU A 293 -8.75 40.04 -45.16
CA GLU A 293 -9.79 40.27 -46.15
C GLU A 293 -10.63 41.45 -45.62
N ASP A 294 -10.17 42.66 -45.93
CA ASP A 294 -10.95 43.89 -45.84
C ASP A 294 -12.14 43.80 -46.81
N GLN A 295 -13.21 43.12 -46.40
CA GLN A 295 -14.53 43.30 -46.99
C GLN A 295 -15.65 42.91 -46.01
N PRO A 296 -16.48 43.86 -45.56
CA PRO A 296 -17.65 43.51 -44.76
C PRO A 296 -18.67 42.77 -45.65
N PRO A 297 -19.25 41.64 -45.20
CA PRO A 297 -20.29 40.99 -45.97
C PRO A 297 -21.51 41.92 -46.09
N LYS A 298 -21.88 42.24 -47.34
CA LYS A 298 -23.10 42.97 -47.69
C LYS A 298 -24.33 42.16 -47.24
N LEU A 299 -24.92 42.52 -46.10
CA LEU A 299 -26.23 42.03 -45.69
C LEU A 299 -27.30 42.70 -46.55
N LYS A 300 -27.83 41.99 -47.55
CA LYS A 300 -28.97 42.45 -48.35
C LYS A 300 -30.24 41.79 -47.79
N ASN A 301 -31.14 42.66 -47.30
CA ASN A 301 -32.54 42.42 -46.88
C ASN A 301 -32.76 41.92 -45.45
N ILE A 302 -32.98 42.86 -44.51
CA ILE A 302 -34.20 42.99 -43.66
C ILE A 302 -34.27 44.48 -43.22
N PRO A 303 -35.41 45.18 -43.36
CA PRO A 303 -35.49 46.62 -43.06
C PRO A 303 -35.69 46.93 -41.57
N ARG A 304 -34.93 47.95 -41.11
CA ARG A 304 -35.22 49.05 -40.13
C ARG A 304 -35.89 48.65 -38.81
N ARG A 305 -35.45 49.07 -37.62
CA ARG A 305 -35.03 50.41 -37.14
C ARG A 305 -34.64 50.24 -35.66
N ILE A 306 -33.65 50.96 -35.14
CA ILE A 306 -33.60 51.60 -33.81
C ILE A 306 -32.32 52.45 -33.79
N ASP A 307 -32.54 53.77 -33.82
CA ASP A 307 -31.57 54.84 -33.54
C ASP A 307 -31.20 54.75 -32.03
N SER A 308 -30.04 55.06 -31.47
CA SER A 308 -29.14 56.20 -31.67
C SER A 308 -27.97 56.03 -30.64
N ILE A 309 -26.71 56.15 -31.07
CA ILE A 309 -25.76 57.26 -30.79
C ILE A 309 -24.92 57.14 -29.48
N SER A 310 -23.63 56.82 -29.72
CA SER A 310 -22.36 57.09 -28.98
C SER A 310 -22.33 58.43 -28.20
N PRO A 311 -21.40 58.72 -27.24
CA PRO A 311 -19.95 58.81 -27.52
C PRO A 311 -18.97 58.57 -26.35
N LYS A 312 -17.67 58.60 -26.71
CA LYS A 312 -16.47 58.56 -25.85
C LYS A 312 -16.26 59.88 -25.05
N HIS A 313 -15.57 59.71 -23.91
CA HIS A 313 -14.69 60.64 -23.17
C HIS A 313 -15.27 61.95 -22.59
N HIS A 314 -15.38 62.00 -21.25
CA HIS A 314 -15.07 63.20 -20.46
C HIS A 314 -14.75 62.83 -19.00
N LEU A 315 -13.67 63.40 -18.44
CA LEU A 315 -13.34 63.41 -17.02
C LEU A 315 -14.40 64.19 -16.24
N ILE A 316 -15.05 63.58 -15.26
CA ILE A 316 -15.80 64.26 -14.19
C ILE A 316 -15.62 63.49 -12.88
N SER A 317 -15.07 64.18 -11.89
CA SER A 317 -15.09 63.85 -10.46
C SER A 317 -16.53 63.75 -9.97
N GLN A 318 -16.89 62.71 -9.22
CA GLN A 318 -18.17 62.69 -8.53
C GLN A 318 -18.02 62.23 -7.08
N ASP A 319 -18.54 63.10 -6.21
CA ASP A 319 -18.49 63.08 -4.76
C ASP A 319 -19.21 61.89 -4.12
N SER A 320 -18.73 61.63 -2.92
CA SER A 320 -19.34 60.84 -1.87
C SER A 320 -20.83 61.12 -1.67
N THR A 321 -21.64 60.06 -1.61
CA THR A 321 -22.79 60.00 -0.68
C THR A 321 -23.20 58.55 -0.43
N GLU A 322 -23.08 58.17 0.85
CA GLU A 322 -23.93 57.26 1.64
C GLU A 322 -24.24 55.83 1.12
N THR A 323 -24.23 54.76 1.90
CA THR A 323 -23.92 54.42 3.29
C THR A 323 -24.09 52.90 3.29
N ASN A 324 -23.09 52.12 3.67
CA ASN A 324 -23.36 50.80 4.24
C ASN A 324 -22.57 50.66 5.52
N SER A 325 -23.33 50.82 6.59
CA SER A 325 -22.98 50.76 8.01
C SER A 325 -22.14 49.52 8.34
N SER A 326 -20.96 49.78 8.90
CA SER A 326 -20.17 48.81 9.65
C SER A 326 -20.54 48.92 11.14
N ALA A 327 -21.17 47.88 11.66
CA ALA A 327 -21.36 47.56 13.08
C ALA A 327 -21.49 46.02 13.09
N ASP A 328 -20.68 45.20 13.76
CA ASP A 328 -20.09 45.38 15.08
C ASP A 328 -18.71 44.71 15.16
N ILE A 329 -17.74 45.47 15.67
CA ILE A 329 -16.60 44.96 16.43
C ILE A 329 -16.72 45.58 17.81
N LYS A 330 -16.69 44.75 18.86
CA LYS A 330 -16.20 45.04 20.22
C LYS A 330 -16.40 43.82 21.13
N PRO A 331 -15.63 43.69 22.21
CA PRO A 331 -14.17 43.77 22.35
C PRO A 331 -13.53 42.40 22.62
#